data_AF-A0A1F9ZA94-F1
#
_entry.id   AF-A0A1F9ZA94-F1
#
_cell.length_a   1.000
_cell.length_b   1.000
_cell.length_c   1.000
_cell.angle_alpha   90.00
_cell.angle_beta   90.00
_cell.angle_gamma   90.00
#
_symmetry.space_group_name_H-M   'P 1'
#
loop_
_entity.id
_entity.type
_entity.pdbx_description
1 polymer ?
#
loop_
_entity_poly.entity_id
_entity_poly.type
_entity_poly.pdbx_seq_one_letter_code
_entity_poly.pdbx_strand_id
1 'polypeptide(L)'
;MRRTRDDVREPTRMGSDALASSNRPEGGARKTGVTVVAAIAAISGVALALSFALVSHIRATECPSYHYGDPSHFGMSVTRHATNWTVTVVSSPRGYDPNTTYVQTRDSRGSPVLGRTPWSDLTVANWETYHILYEDSQPVVQFVCEGDRLVVDSTTYSSGSVLHVFNRDVLVGSATLF
;
A
#
# COMPACT_ATOMS: atom_id res chain seq x y z
N MET A 1 5.97 117.26 -21.23
CA MET A 1 7.05 117.68 -20.31
C MET A 1 6.68 117.24 -18.89
N ARG A 2 7.59 116.51 -18.21
CA ARG A 2 7.72 116.15 -16.76
C ARG A 2 6.47 115.68 -15.97
N ARG A 3 6.35 114.42 -15.50
CA ARG A 3 7.06 113.58 -14.46
C ARG A 3 6.62 113.81 -13.00
N THR A 4 6.00 112.75 -12.43
CA THR A 4 6.07 112.21 -11.04
C THR A 4 5.20 110.92 -11.09
N ARG A 5 5.62 109.65 -10.95
CA ARG A 5 6.51 108.87 -10.05
C ARG A 5 6.17 109.00 -8.57
N ASP A 6 5.57 107.94 -8.01
CA ASP A 6 6.04 107.08 -6.89
C ASP A 6 5.16 105.81 -6.92
N ASP A 7 5.60 104.58 -7.20
CA ASP A 7 6.52 103.66 -6.49
C ASP A 7 5.88 103.02 -5.22
N VAL A 8 5.66 101.70 -5.20
CA VAL A 8 5.80 100.76 -4.04
C VAL A 8 5.61 99.28 -4.50
N ARG A 9 6.75 98.56 -4.53
CA ARG A 9 7.07 97.17 -4.12
C ARG A 9 6.16 95.96 -4.42
N GLU A 10 6.75 95.04 -5.20
CA GLU A 10 6.62 93.57 -5.26
C GLU A 10 6.92 92.87 -3.91
N PRO A 11 6.47 91.60 -3.67
CA PRO A 11 7.22 90.46 -4.21
C PRO A 11 6.39 89.20 -4.58
N THR A 12 6.84 88.55 -5.66
CA THR A 12 7.18 87.13 -5.76
C THR A 12 6.32 86.10 -5.00
N ARG A 13 5.62 85.26 -5.75
CA ARG A 13 5.64 83.81 -5.47
C ARG A 13 5.61 83.01 -6.77
N MET A 14 6.82 82.67 -7.23
CA MET A 14 7.05 81.47 -8.03
C MET A 14 6.59 80.26 -7.21
N GLY A 15 5.78 79.41 -7.82
CA GLY A 15 5.41 78.08 -7.35
C GLY A 15 5.32 77.15 -8.55
N SER A 16 6.47 76.93 -9.21
CA SER A 16 6.69 75.73 -10.02
C SER A 16 6.84 74.57 -9.06
N ASP A 17 5.76 73.83 -8.83
CA ASP A 17 5.85 72.46 -8.32
C ASP A 17 5.29 71.51 -9.37
N ALA A 18 6.16 71.21 -10.33
CA ALA A 18 6.16 69.95 -11.02
C ALA A 18 6.41 68.84 -9.98
N LEU A 19 5.34 68.30 -9.41
CA LEU A 19 5.42 67.08 -8.60
C LEU A 19 4.93 65.89 -9.42
N ALA A 20 5.93 65.27 -10.04
CA ALA A 20 6.12 63.84 -10.17
C ALA A 20 4.85 62.98 -10.37
N SER A 21 4.73 62.49 -11.60
CA SER A 21 4.32 61.12 -11.91
C SER A 21 4.73 60.14 -10.79
N SER A 22 3.79 59.82 -9.90
CA SER A 22 3.86 58.65 -9.04
C SER A 22 2.96 57.57 -9.63
N ASN A 23 3.42 57.02 -10.77
CA ASN A 23 3.00 55.70 -11.19
C ASN A 23 3.58 54.71 -10.18
N ARG A 24 2.86 54.48 -9.08
CA ARG A 24 3.16 53.45 -8.10
C ARG A 24 2.53 52.15 -8.60
N PRO A 25 3.30 51.15 -9.08
CA PRO A 25 2.74 49.85 -9.42
C PRO A 25 2.56 49.04 -8.12
N GLU A 26 1.67 49.47 -7.23
CA GLU A 26 1.41 48.77 -5.95
C GLU A 26 0.29 47.73 -6.03
N GLY A 27 -0.16 47.38 -7.24
CA GLY A 27 -1.19 46.36 -7.46
C GLY A 27 -0.68 44.98 -7.88
N GLY A 28 0.59 44.86 -8.30
CA GLY A 28 1.10 43.65 -8.95
C GLY A 28 1.56 42.56 -7.99
N ALA A 29 2.51 42.89 -7.10
CA ALA A 29 3.23 41.91 -6.27
C ALA A 29 2.35 41.14 -5.28
N ARG A 30 1.30 41.78 -4.75
CA ARG A 30 0.39 41.15 -3.78
C ARG A 30 -0.55 40.14 -4.44
N LYS A 31 -1.00 40.42 -5.67
CA LYS A 31 -1.84 39.50 -6.45
C LYS A 31 -1.03 38.29 -6.92
N THR A 32 0.18 38.49 -7.44
CA THR A 32 1.07 37.36 -7.80
C THR A 32 1.45 36.53 -6.58
N GLY A 33 1.75 37.14 -5.43
CA GLY A 33 2.02 36.39 -4.19
C GLY A 33 0.83 35.55 -3.72
N VAL A 34 -0.38 36.10 -3.73
CA VAL A 34 -1.61 35.36 -3.36
C VAL A 34 -1.93 34.26 -4.36
N THR A 35 -1.78 34.51 -5.67
CA THR A 35 -1.99 33.48 -6.71
C THR A 35 -0.97 32.36 -6.62
N VAL A 36 0.30 32.67 -6.36
CA VAL A 36 1.36 31.66 -6.17
C VAL A 36 1.11 30.83 -4.92
N VAL A 37 0.75 31.45 -3.79
CA VAL A 37 0.43 30.73 -2.54
C VAL A 37 -0.81 29.84 -2.70
N ALA A 38 -1.86 30.34 -3.37
CA ALA A 38 -3.06 29.55 -3.65
C ALA A 38 -2.77 28.36 -4.58
N ALA A 39 -1.94 28.55 -5.60
CA ALA A 39 -1.53 27.48 -6.50
C ALA A 39 -0.68 26.42 -5.77
N ILE A 40 0.27 26.83 -4.92
CA ILE A 40 1.08 25.92 -4.10
C ILE A 40 0.19 25.13 -3.13
N ALA A 41 -0.77 25.79 -2.46
CA ALA A 41 -1.70 25.14 -1.56
C ALA A 41 -2.60 24.13 -2.28
N ALA A 42 -3.11 24.47 -3.46
CA ALA A 42 -3.92 23.57 -4.27
C ALA A 42 -3.12 22.34 -4.75
N ILE A 43 -1.90 22.54 -5.27
CA ILE A 43 -1.03 21.45 -5.73
C ILE A 43 -0.67 20.54 -4.54
N SER A 44 -0.30 21.12 -3.41
CA SER A 44 0.02 20.36 -2.19
C SER A 44 -1.18 19.57 -1.69
N GLY A 45 -2.38 20.17 -1.69
CA GLY A 45 -3.62 19.49 -1.33
C GLY A 45 -3.93 18.30 -2.23
N VAL A 46 -3.78 18.46 -3.54
CA VAL A 46 -3.97 17.36 -4.51
C VAL A 46 -2.93 16.26 -4.32
N ALA A 47 -1.66 16.62 -4.15
CA ALA A 47 -0.59 15.65 -3.92
C ALA A 47 -0.82 14.82 -2.65
N LEU A 48 -1.24 15.46 -1.55
CA LEU A 48 -1.59 14.78 -0.31
C LEU A 48 -2.82 13.88 -0.47
N ALA A 49 -3.86 14.35 -1.17
CA ALA A 49 -5.07 13.56 -1.42
C ALA A 49 -4.76 12.30 -2.25
N LEU A 50 -3.95 12.42 -3.30
CA LEU A 50 -3.51 11.29 -4.12
C LEU A 50 -2.63 10.33 -3.32
N SER A 51 -1.72 10.84 -2.51
CA SER A 51 -0.88 10.00 -1.64
C SER A 51 -1.72 9.22 -0.64
N PHE A 52 -2.70 9.87 -0.02
CA PHE A 52 -3.62 9.21 0.91
C PHE A 52 -4.47 8.15 0.22
N ALA A 53 -5.03 8.46 -0.96
CA ALA A 53 -5.81 7.51 -1.75
C ALA A 53 -4.99 6.29 -2.20
N LEU A 54 -3.73 6.49 -2.57
CA LEU A 54 -2.83 5.39 -2.91
C LEU A 54 -2.55 4.50 -1.69
N VAL A 55 -2.22 5.10 -0.54
CA VAL A 55 -1.97 4.35 0.70
C VAL A 55 -3.22 3.59 1.12
N SER A 56 -4.40 4.20 1.09
CA SER A 56 -5.64 3.50 1.45
C SER A 56 -5.95 2.35 0.51
N HIS A 57 -5.72 2.51 -0.80
CA HIS A 57 -5.89 1.43 -1.78
C HIS A 57 -4.92 0.26 -1.53
N ILE A 58 -3.64 0.55 -1.29
CA ILE A 58 -2.62 -0.46 -0.96
C ILE A 58 -3.05 -1.23 0.30
N ARG A 59 -3.43 -0.52 1.36
CA ARG A 59 -3.88 -1.14 2.62
C ARG A 59 -5.16 -1.98 2.47
N ALA A 60 -5.99 -1.69 1.46
CA ALA A 60 -7.21 -2.43 1.20
C ALA A 60 -6.99 -3.67 0.32
N THR A 61 -5.87 -3.75 -0.42
CA THR A 61 -5.64 -4.79 -1.44
C THR A 61 -4.47 -5.72 -1.11
N GLU A 62 -3.67 -5.40 -0.10
CA GLU A 62 -2.55 -6.20 0.36
C GLU A 62 -2.85 -6.91 1.68
N CYS A 63 -2.08 -7.96 1.98
CA CYS A 63 -2.16 -8.60 3.28
C CYS A 63 -1.83 -7.60 4.40
N PRO A 64 -2.65 -7.52 5.46
CA PRO A 64 -2.42 -6.57 6.56
C PRO A 64 -1.05 -6.71 7.25
N SER A 65 -0.48 -7.92 7.22
CA SER A 65 0.81 -8.25 7.82
C SER A 65 2.02 -7.87 6.96
N TYR A 66 1.84 -7.38 5.74
CA TYR A 66 2.98 -7.03 4.89
C TYR A 66 3.65 -5.73 5.36
N HIS A 67 4.97 -5.80 5.55
CA HIS A 67 5.82 -4.75 6.09
C HIS A 67 7.16 -4.70 5.35
N TYR A 68 7.97 -3.67 5.62
CA TYR A 68 9.32 -3.63 5.04
C TYR A 68 10.16 -4.78 5.60
N GLY A 69 10.73 -5.60 4.72
CA GLY A 69 11.47 -6.82 5.12
C GLY A 69 10.61 -8.09 5.18
N ASP A 70 9.51 -8.14 4.42
CA ASP A 70 8.68 -9.34 4.24
C ASP A 70 9.53 -10.61 4.02
N PRO A 71 9.11 -11.76 4.59
CA PRO A 71 9.90 -12.98 4.54
C PRO A 71 10.01 -13.50 3.09
N SER A 72 11.12 -14.20 2.79
CA SER A 72 11.29 -14.87 1.50
C SER A 72 10.62 -16.25 1.43
N HIS A 73 10.17 -16.77 2.56
CA HIS A 73 9.55 -18.09 2.70
C HIS A 73 8.33 -18.01 3.61
N PHE A 74 7.40 -18.96 3.46
CA PHE A 74 6.28 -19.14 4.38
C PHE A 74 6.76 -19.66 5.73
N GLY A 75 6.35 -18.97 6.79
CA GLY A 75 6.32 -19.52 8.13
C GLY A 75 5.00 -20.23 8.36
N MET A 76 5.05 -21.45 8.87
CA MET A 76 3.85 -22.24 9.17
C MET A 76 3.91 -22.78 10.60
N SER A 77 2.78 -22.71 11.28
CA SER A 77 2.55 -23.35 12.57
C SER A 77 1.58 -24.50 12.38
N VAL A 78 1.90 -25.66 12.94
CA VAL A 78 1.02 -26.83 12.89
C VAL A 78 0.42 -27.04 14.27
N THR A 79 -0.89 -27.15 14.30
CA THR A 79 -1.65 -27.53 15.48
C THR A 79 -2.58 -28.68 15.12
N ARG A 80 -3.01 -29.43 16.14
CA ARG A 80 -4.01 -30.47 15.96
C ARG A 80 -5.33 -29.97 16.53
N HIS A 81 -6.35 -29.85 15.68
CA HIS A 81 -7.68 -29.47 16.10
C HIS A 81 -8.65 -30.61 15.80
N ALA A 82 -9.20 -31.23 16.86
CA ALA A 82 -9.97 -32.47 16.78
C ALA A 82 -9.18 -33.60 16.07
N THR A 83 -9.75 -34.17 15.00
CA THR A 83 -9.15 -35.25 14.19
C THR A 83 -8.28 -34.76 13.04
N ASN A 84 -8.21 -33.46 12.75
CA ASN A 84 -7.45 -32.93 11.62
C ASN A 84 -6.25 -32.10 12.09
N TRP A 85 -5.27 -31.94 11.22
CA TRP A 85 -4.23 -30.95 11.39
C TRP A 85 -4.72 -29.60 10.89
N THR A 86 -4.28 -28.54 11.54
CA THR A 86 -4.45 -27.16 11.10
C THR A 86 -3.07 -26.57 10.94
N VAL A 87 -2.69 -26.30 9.69
CA VAL A 87 -1.45 -25.62 9.32
C VAL A 87 -1.79 -24.16 9.10
N THR A 88 -1.42 -23.30 10.03
CA THR A 88 -1.66 -21.86 9.96
C THR A 88 -0.45 -21.17 9.37
N VAL A 89 -0.66 -20.30 8.38
CA VAL A 89 0.35 -19.38 7.87
C VAL A 89 0.62 -18.32 8.93
N VAL A 90 1.83 -18.32 9.50
CA VAL A 90 2.27 -17.34 10.50
C VAL A 90 3.17 -16.26 9.89
N SER A 91 3.66 -16.47 8.67
CA SER A 91 4.28 -15.43 7.86
C SER A 91 4.21 -15.83 6.38
N SER A 92 3.98 -14.86 5.50
CA SER A 92 3.79 -15.08 4.07
C SER A 92 4.64 -14.11 3.25
N PRO A 93 5.35 -14.58 2.21
CA PRO A 93 6.00 -13.68 1.27
C PRO A 93 4.97 -12.87 0.48
N ARG A 94 5.39 -11.68 0.03
CA ARG A 94 4.52 -10.77 -0.71
C ARG A 94 4.14 -11.29 -2.10
N GLY A 95 2.84 -11.24 -2.43
CA GLY A 95 2.34 -11.42 -3.79
C GLY A 95 2.12 -12.87 -4.23
N TYR A 96 1.91 -13.78 -3.29
CA TYR A 96 1.68 -15.20 -3.57
C TYR A 96 0.19 -15.44 -3.79
N ASP A 97 -0.17 -15.74 -5.03
CA ASP A 97 -1.55 -15.98 -5.45
C ASP A 97 -1.92 -17.47 -5.25
N PRO A 98 -3.10 -17.81 -4.68
CA PRO A 98 -3.54 -19.18 -4.47
C PRO A 98 -3.59 -20.06 -5.74
N ASN A 99 -3.72 -19.48 -6.94
CA ASN A 99 -3.70 -20.20 -8.22
C ASN A 99 -2.29 -20.60 -8.68
N THR A 100 -1.26 -19.94 -8.15
CA THR A 100 0.16 -20.20 -8.49
C THR A 100 0.99 -20.68 -7.31
N THR A 101 0.35 -20.80 -6.15
CA THR A 101 0.89 -21.39 -4.94
C THR A 101 0.34 -22.80 -4.82
N TYR A 102 1.21 -23.78 -4.66
CA TYR A 102 0.88 -25.19 -4.67
C TYR A 102 1.25 -25.83 -3.34
N VAL A 103 0.42 -26.76 -2.88
CA VAL A 103 0.78 -27.71 -1.83
C VAL A 103 1.18 -29.03 -2.45
N GLN A 104 2.22 -29.66 -1.90
CA GLN A 104 2.56 -31.05 -2.13
C GLN A 104 2.74 -31.71 -0.77
N THR A 105 2.27 -32.94 -0.60
CA THR A 105 2.48 -33.67 0.65
C THR A 105 3.33 -34.90 0.39
N ARG A 106 4.28 -35.15 1.29
CA ARG A 106 5.06 -36.38 1.35
C ARG A 106 4.78 -37.11 2.65
N ASP A 107 4.76 -38.44 2.61
CA ASP A 107 4.66 -39.26 3.82
C ASP A 107 5.94 -39.18 4.68
N SER A 108 5.93 -39.83 5.83
CA SER A 108 7.07 -39.89 6.75
C SER A 108 8.31 -40.60 6.19
N ARG A 109 8.19 -41.26 5.03
CA ARG A 109 9.29 -41.90 4.29
C ARG A 109 9.78 -41.05 3.12
N GLY A 110 9.15 -39.89 2.88
CA GLY A 110 9.48 -38.96 1.80
C GLY A 110 8.79 -39.27 0.47
N SER A 111 7.89 -40.24 0.41
CA SER A 111 7.14 -40.59 -0.80
C SER A 111 6.05 -39.54 -1.07
N PRO A 112 5.83 -39.11 -2.32
CA PRO A 112 4.74 -38.18 -2.63
C PRO A 112 3.39 -38.87 -2.41
N VAL A 113 2.53 -38.28 -1.58
CA VAL A 113 1.16 -38.75 -1.32
C VAL A 113 0.10 -37.81 -1.90
N LEU A 114 0.42 -36.52 -2.02
CA LEU A 114 -0.36 -35.56 -2.80
C LEU A 114 0.56 -34.96 -3.86
N GLY A 115 0.08 -34.85 -5.11
CA GLY A 115 0.77 -34.11 -6.17
C GLY A 115 0.87 -32.62 -5.86
N ARG A 116 1.48 -31.82 -6.75
CA ARG A 116 1.38 -30.36 -6.62
C ARG A 116 -0.04 -29.93 -6.95
N THR A 117 -0.77 -29.46 -5.95
CA THR A 117 -2.16 -28.99 -6.09
C THR A 117 -2.22 -27.50 -5.78
N PRO A 118 -2.78 -26.66 -6.67
CA PRO A 118 -2.98 -25.24 -6.39
C PRO A 118 -3.81 -25.03 -5.12
N TRP A 119 -3.51 -24.00 -4.35
CA TRP A 119 -4.29 -23.67 -3.16
C TRP A 119 -5.74 -23.31 -3.50
N SER A 120 -5.98 -22.70 -4.66
CA SER A 120 -7.33 -22.40 -5.15
C SER A 120 -8.18 -23.64 -5.46
N ASP A 121 -7.56 -24.81 -5.65
CA ASP A 121 -8.27 -26.09 -5.83
C ASP A 121 -8.63 -26.75 -4.48
N LEU A 122 -8.06 -26.30 -3.37
CA LEU A 122 -8.26 -26.87 -2.02
C LEU A 122 -9.55 -26.32 -1.41
N THR A 123 -10.68 -26.62 -2.02
CA THR A 123 -11.99 -26.12 -1.60
C THR A 123 -12.80 -27.21 -0.89
N VAL A 124 -13.88 -26.81 -0.20
CA VAL A 124 -14.84 -27.76 0.40
C VAL A 124 -15.39 -28.73 -0.65
N ALA A 125 -15.61 -28.27 -1.89
CA ALA A 125 -16.10 -29.11 -2.98
C ALA A 125 -15.10 -30.21 -3.41
N ASN A 126 -13.80 -29.96 -3.22
CA ASN A 126 -12.73 -30.89 -3.61
C ASN A 126 -12.14 -31.66 -2.42
N TRP A 127 -12.74 -31.54 -1.22
CA TRP A 127 -12.26 -32.17 0.00
C TRP A 127 -12.08 -33.69 -0.15
N GLU A 128 -13.06 -34.38 -0.73
CA GLU A 128 -13.02 -35.84 -0.93
C GLU A 128 -11.91 -36.29 -1.90
N THR A 129 -11.32 -35.37 -2.67
CA THR A 129 -10.23 -35.67 -3.61
C THR A 129 -8.86 -35.38 -3.00
N TYR A 130 -8.72 -34.23 -2.34
CA TYR A 130 -7.40 -33.77 -1.87
C TYR A 130 -7.18 -33.95 -0.37
N HIS A 131 -8.25 -34.11 0.42
CA HIS A 131 -8.20 -34.20 1.88
C HIS A 131 -7.43 -33.04 2.56
N ILE A 132 -7.37 -31.90 1.86
CA ILE A 132 -6.84 -30.63 2.33
C ILE A 132 -7.82 -29.54 1.91
N LEU A 133 -8.14 -28.64 2.84
CA LEU A 133 -8.98 -27.46 2.63
C LEU A 133 -8.16 -26.20 2.93
N TYR A 134 -8.17 -25.25 2.01
CA TYR A 134 -7.68 -23.90 2.21
C TYR A 134 -8.78 -23.01 2.76
N GLU A 135 -8.52 -22.41 3.92
CA GLU A 135 -9.39 -21.42 4.56
C GLU A 135 -8.71 -20.05 4.52
N ASP A 136 -9.31 -19.16 3.74
CA ASP A 136 -8.88 -17.77 3.59
C ASP A 136 -9.38 -16.92 4.76
N SER A 137 -8.44 -16.34 5.50
CA SER A 137 -8.72 -15.49 6.66
C SER A 137 -9.03 -14.04 6.26
N GLN A 138 -8.71 -13.65 5.03
CA GLN A 138 -8.83 -12.30 4.47
C GLN A 138 -9.42 -12.35 3.04
N PRO A 139 -10.67 -12.80 2.85
CA PRO A 139 -11.26 -13.09 1.51
C PRO A 139 -11.41 -11.89 0.56
N VAL A 140 -11.14 -10.67 1.05
CA VAL A 140 -11.09 -9.45 0.24
C VAL A 140 -9.72 -9.21 -0.40
N VAL A 141 -8.69 -9.90 0.07
CA VAL A 141 -7.32 -9.86 -0.45
C VAL A 141 -7.09 -11.08 -1.34
N GLN A 142 -6.49 -10.90 -2.50
CA GLN A 142 -6.28 -11.97 -3.49
C GLN A 142 -5.04 -12.84 -3.23
N PHE A 143 -4.32 -12.60 -2.14
CA PHE A 143 -3.03 -13.22 -1.84
C PHE A 143 -3.15 -14.13 -0.63
N VAL A 144 -2.25 -15.12 -0.56
CA VAL A 144 -2.07 -15.91 0.66
C VAL A 144 -1.45 -15.02 1.73
N CYS A 145 -2.15 -14.85 2.84
CA CYS A 145 -1.82 -13.97 3.94
C CYS A 145 -1.48 -14.74 5.22
N GLU A 146 -0.87 -14.02 6.17
CA GLU A 146 -0.81 -14.50 7.55
C GLU A 146 -2.21 -14.66 8.13
N GLY A 147 -2.45 -15.78 8.83
CA GLY A 147 -3.76 -16.15 9.38
C GLY A 147 -4.52 -17.17 8.55
N ASP A 148 -4.17 -17.32 7.27
CA ASP A 148 -4.75 -18.34 6.39
C ASP A 148 -4.36 -19.74 6.84
N ARG A 149 -5.19 -20.73 6.51
CA ARG A 149 -5.05 -22.07 7.06
C ARG A 149 -5.20 -23.14 6.00
N LEU A 150 -4.45 -24.22 6.18
CA LEU A 150 -4.72 -25.49 5.55
C LEU A 150 -5.24 -26.45 6.62
N VAL A 151 -6.49 -26.88 6.49
CA VAL A 151 -7.05 -27.99 7.27
C VAL A 151 -6.71 -29.27 6.53
N VAL A 152 -6.01 -30.18 7.18
CA VAL A 152 -5.44 -31.38 6.58
C VAL A 152 -5.97 -32.60 7.32
N ASP A 153 -6.58 -33.54 6.62
CA ASP A 153 -7.08 -34.79 7.23
C ASP A 153 -5.93 -35.61 7.81
N SER A 154 -6.01 -35.96 9.10
CA SER A 154 -4.94 -36.73 9.74
C SER A 154 -4.98 -38.23 9.43
N THR A 155 -6.08 -38.72 8.86
CA THR A 155 -6.20 -40.11 8.44
C THR A 155 -5.43 -40.35 7.15
N THR A 156 -5.60 -39.47 6.17
CA THR A 156 -4.91 -39.48 4.88
C THR A 156 -3.45 -39.05 5.02
N TYR A 157 -3.20 -37.98 5.78
CA TYR A 157 -1.87 -37.44 6.01
C TYR A 157 -1.49 -37.60 7.48
N SER A 158 -0.90 -38.75 7.81
CA SER A 158 -0.55 -39.10 9.19
C SER A 158 0.58 -38.23 9.75
N SER A 159 0.77 -38.30 11.07
CA SER A 159 1.93 -37.73 11.76
C SER A 159 3.25 -38.17 11.07
N GLY A 160 4.20 -37.25 10.99
CA GLY A 160 5.46 -37.37 10.25
C GLY A 160 5.37 -36.98 8.76
N SER A 161 4.17 -36.80 8.20
CA SER A 161 4.03 -36.27 6.84
C SER A 161 4.51 -34.82 6.77
N VAL A 162 5.01 -34.40 5.61
CA VAL A 162 5.51 -33.05 5.36
C VAL A 162 4.71 -32.40 4.25
N LEU A 163 4.06 -31.27 4.57
CA LEU A 163 3.55 -30.35 3.57
C LEU A 163 4.70 -29.50 3.05
N HIS A 164 4.83 -29.44 1.72
CA HIS A 164 5.71 -28.53 1.01
C HIS A 164 4.85 -27.51 0.27
N VAL A 165 5.21 -26.24 0.41
CA VAL A 165 4.59 -25.14 -0.33
C VAL A 165 5.53 -24.72 -1.44
N PHE A 166 5.01 -24.70 -2.66
CA PHE A 166 5.73 -24.25 -3.84
C PHE A 166 5.06 -23.00 -4.41
N ASN A 167 5.87 -22.08 -4.90
CA ASN A 167 5.39 -21.09 -5.87
C ASN A 167 5.97 -21.47 -7.22
N ARG A 168 5.09 -21.86 -8.15
CA ARG A 168 5.46 -22.55 -9.39
C ARG A 168 6.36 -23.76 -9.06
N ASP A 169 7.66 -23.64 -9.32
CA ASP A 169 8.64 -24.71 -9.12
C ASP A 169 9.55 -24.54 -7.91
N VAL A 170 9.49 -23.39 -7.25
CA VAL A 170 10.38 -23.05 -6.13
C VAL A 170 9.75 -23.47 -4.81
N LEU A 171 10.47 -24.26 -4.01
CA LEU A 171 10.05 -24.57 -2.65
C LEU A 171 10.19 -23.31 -1.79
N VAL A 172 9.08 -22.88 -1.19
CA VAL A 172 8.97 -21.61 -0.46
C VAL A 172 8.49 -21.81 0.97
N GLY A 173 8.19 -23.04 1.39
CA GLY A 173 7.84 -23.34 2.77
C GLY A 173 7.67 -24.84 2.99
N SER A 174 7.77 -25.26 4.25
CA SER A 174 7.44 -26.64 4.64
C SER A 174 6.91 -26.71 6.06
N ALA A 175 6.01 -27.64 6.32
CA ALA A 175 5.45 -27.91 7.64
C ALA A 175 5.37 -29.42 7.89
N THR A 176 5.91 -29.88 9.01
CA THR A 176 5.80 -31.28 9.43
C THR A 176 4.58 -31.46 10.31
N LEU A 177 3.74 -32.44 10.01
CA LEU A 177 2.58 -32.82 10.82
C LEU A 177 3.05 -33.69 12.00
N PHE A 178 2.64 -33.40 13.24
CA PHE A 178 3.12 -34.12 14.43
C PHE A 178 2.02 -34.50 15.41
#